data_AF-A0A329ZSL3-F1
#
_entry.id   AF-A0A329ZSL3-F1
#
_cell.length_a   1.000
_cell.length_b   1.000
_cell.length_c   1.000
_cell.angle_alpha   90.00
_cell.angle_beta   90.00
_cell.angle_gamma   90.00
#
_symmetry.space_group_name_H-M   'P 1'
#
loop_
_entity.id
_entity.type
_entity.pdbx_description
1 polymer ?
#
loop_
_entity_poly.entity_id
_entity_poly.type
_entity_poly.pdbx_seq_one_letter_code
_entity_poly.pdbx_strand_id
1 'polypeptide(L)'
;MENLQRTVAFLQSGIPILCSLEDGQPFCRPIGSTLEFDGRIWFCMNTEKLMFAQIQKHSAISLCLCLSDFSWMRLNAKANISDNLQVKELYLQREYAKRGFKSINNPLFGVIFLSNVFVEYNKNGVKERWELP
;
A
#
# COMPACT_ATOMS: atom_id res chain seq x y z
N MET A 1 7.57 -3.56 -15.78
CA MET A 1 8.55 -3.27 -14.71
C MET A 1 8.74 -1.78 -14.48
N GLU A 2 9.00 -0.98 -15.53
CA GLU A 2 9.20 0.49 -15.40
C GLU A 2 8.06 1.22 -14.67
N ASN A 3 6.79 0.98 -15.07
CA ASN A 3 5.64 1.60 -14.43
C ASN A 3 5.46 1.21 -12.95
N LEU A 4 5.79 -0.03 -12.58
CA LEU A 4 5.75 -0.48 -11.17
C LEU A 4 6.78 0.28 -10.34
N GLN A 5 8.02 0.35 -10.82
CA GLN A 5 9.09 1.06 -10.14
C GLN A 5 8.76 2.54 -10.00
N ARG A 6 8.23 3.17 -11.05
CA ARG A 6 7.75 4.56 -11.02
C ARG A 6 6.64 4.75 -9.99
N THR A 7 5.65 3.86 -9.94
CA THR A 7 4.58 3.89 -8.93
C THR A 7 5.14 3.78 -7.52
N VAL A 8 6.00 2.80 -7.25
CA VAL A 8 6.57 2.55 -5.93
C VAL A 8 7.43 3.74 -5.47
N ALA A 9 8.31 4.24 -6.34
CA ALA A 9 9.16 5.39 -6.05
C ALA A 9 8.33 6.64 -5.73
N PHE A 10 7.26 6.88 -6.48
CA PHE A 10 6.36 7.99 -6.19
C PHE A 10 5.66 7.82 -4.84
N LEU A 11 5.08 6.65 -4.55
CA LEU A 11 4.43 6.37 -3.27
C LEU A 11 5.39 6.47 -2.07
N GLN A 12 6.69 6.20 -2.27
CA GLN A 12 7.73 6.33 -1.24
C GLN A 12 8.22 7.77 -1.02
N SER A 13 7.90 8.69 -1.93
CA SER A 13 8.27 10.12 -1.80
C SER A 13 7.41 10.89 -0.80
N GLY A 14 6.39 10.26 -0.23
CA GLY A 14 5.52 10.84 0.79
C GLY A 14 4.73 9.78 1.55
N ILE A 15 3.63 10.19 2.16
CA ILE A 15 2.73 9.28 2.88
C ILE A 15 1.39 9.23 2.16
N PRO A 16 1.13 8.17 1.38
CA PRO A 16 -0.17 7.95 0.77
C PRO A 16 -1.30 7.89 1.79
N ILE A 17 -2.48 8.36 1.39
CA ILE A 17 -3.74 8.15 2.11
C ILE A 17 -4.44 6.96 1.47
N LEU A 18 -4.61 5.87 2.22
CA LEU A 18 -5.37 4.69 1.81
C LEU A 18 -6.81 4.81 2.29
N CYS A 19 -7.74 4.60 1.37
CA CYS A 19 -9.16 4.51 1.65
C CYS A 19 -9.67 3.08 1.45
N SER A 20 -10.41 2.57 2.43
CA SER A 20 -11.10 1.27 2.41
C SER A 20 -12.59 1.46 2.73
N LEU A 21 -13.37 0.39 2.60
CA LEU A 21 -14.82 0.40 2.84
C LEU A 21 -15.20 -0.52 4.00
N GLU A 22 -16.24 -0.12 4.73
CA GLU A 22 -16.96 -0.98 5.66
C GLU A 22 -18.46 -0.72 5.48
N ASP A 23 -19.21 -1.71 5.02
CA ASP A 23 -20.66 -1.61 4.81
C ASP A 23 -21.08 -0.36 4.01
N GLY A 24 -20.28 -0.01 2.99
CA GLY A 24 -20.49 1.16 2.13
C GLY A 24 -19.93 2.49 2.67
N GLN A 25 -19.52 2.55 3.94
CA GLN A 25 -18.88 3.72 4.54
C GLN A 25 -17.39 3.77 4.20
N PRO A 26 -16.88 4.87 3.61
CA PRO A 26 -15.45 5.05 3.36
C PRO A 26 -14.68 5.43 4.63
N PHE A 27 -13.47 4.88 4.76
CA PHE A 27 -12.49 5.21 5.79
C PHE A 27 -11.15 5.51 5.15
N CYS A 28 -10.51 6.62 5.50
CA CYS A 28 -9.20 6.99 4.96
C CYS A 28 -8.16 7.13 6.07
N ARG A 29 -6.92 6.73 5.81
CA ARG A 29 -5.79 6.86 6.74
C ARG A 29 -4.44 6.96 6.05
N PRO A 30 -3.43 7.57 6.68
CA PRO A 30 -2.06 7.51 6.20
C PRO A 30 -1.50 6.08 6.21
N ILE A 31 -0.71 5.72 5.20
CA ILE A 31 0.04 4.47 5.13
C ILE A 31 1.46 4.72 4.59
N GLY A 32 2.47 4.50 5.43
CA GLY A 32 3.88 4.82 5.11
C GLY A 32 4.76 3.60 4.84
N SER A 33 4.17 2.44 4.58
CA SER A 33 4.90 1.16 4.51
C SER A 33 5.08 0.60 3.10
N THR A 34 5.05 1.44 2.06
CA THR A 34 5.20 0.98 0.67
C THR A 34 6.51 0.20 0.45
N LEU A 35 6.40 -1.00 -0.13
CA LEU A 35 7.50 -1.87 -0.53
C LEU A 35 7.17 -2.49 -1.89
N GLU A 36 8.18 -2.73 -2.71
CA GLU A 36 8.05 -3.58 -3.91
C GLU A 36 8.72 -4.92 -3.63
N PHE A 37 8.03 -5.99 -4.01
CA PHE A 37 8.58 -7.34 -3.99
C PHE A 37 7.81 -8.23 -4.97
N ASP A 38 8.54 -9.00 -5.77
CA ASP A 38 8.00 -9.95 -6.75
C ASP A 38 6.97 -9.32 -7.70
N GLY A 39 7.27 -8.11 -8.20
CA GLY A 39 6.42 -7.44 -9.17
C GLY A 39 5.13 -6.85 -8.57
N ARG A 40 5.01 -6.80 -7.24
CA ARG A 40 3.82 -6.32 -6.53
C ARG A 40 4.15 -5.22 -5.53
N ILE A 41 3.14 -4.40 -5.23
CA ILE A 41 3.21 -3.38 -4.18
C ILE A 41 2.69 -3.99 -2.87
N TRP A 42 3.47 -3.86 -1.80
CA TRP A 42 3.19 -4.40 -0.49
C TRP A 42 3.06 -3.31 0.57
N PHE A 43 2.28 -3.62 1.61
CA PHE A 43 2.21 -2.86 2.86
C PHE A 43 2.24 -3.81 4.06
N CYS A 44 2.92 -3.41 5.15
CA CYS A 44 2.78 -4.08 6.45
C CYS A 44 1.76 -3.37 7.34
N MET A 45 1.09 -4.13 8.20
CA MET A 45 0.16 -3.61 9.19
C MET A 45 -0.01 -4.53 10.40
N ASN A 46 -0.58 -3.98 11.48
CA ASN A 46 -1.02 -4.79 12.61
C ASN A 46 -2.40 -5.41 12.29
N THR A 47 -2.55 -6.72 12.47
CA THR A 47 -3.79 -7.48 12.17
C THR A 47 -4.98 -7.10 13.06
N GLU A 48 -4.76 -6.50 14.22
CA GLU A 48 -5.83 -6.00 15.11
C GLU A 48 -6.37 -4.62 14.68
N LYS A 49 -5.76 -3.97 13.69
CA LYS A 49 -6.24 -2.66 13.23
C LYS A 49 -7.54 -2.82 12.47
N LEU A 50 -8.42 -1.83 12.62
CA LEU A 50 -9.68 -1.73 11.88
C LEU A 50 -9.49 -1.91 10.36
N MET A 51 -8.44 -1.32 9.77
CA MET A 51 -8.15 -1.47 8.34
C MET A 51 -7.98 -2.94 7.92
N PHE A 52 -7.43 -3.81 8.78
CA PHE A 52 -7.24 -5.23 8.47
C PHE A 52 -8.60 -5.92 8.36
N ALA A 53 -9.46 -5.74 9.36
CA ALA A 53 -10.83 -6.26 9.36
C ALA A 53 -11.65 -5.73 8.17
N GLN A 54 -11.48 -4.46 7.81
CA GLN A 54 -12.12 -3.85 6.64
C GLN A 54 -11.67 -4.51 5.34
N ILE A 55 -10.36 -4.74 5.16
CA ILE A 55 -9.82 -5.44 3.98
C ILE A 55 -10.27 -6.90 3.93
N GLN A 56 -10.38 -7.58 5.08
CA GLN A 56 -10.93 -8.94 5.16
C GLN A 56 -12.36 -9.02 4.64
N LYS A 57 -13.20 -8.03 5.00
CA LYS A 57 -14.58 -7.94 4.54
C LYS A 57 -14.67 -7.51 3.08
N HIS A 58 -13.86 -6.55 2.67
CA HIS A 58 -13.91 -5.96 1.32
C HIS A 58 -12.53 -5.51 0.84
N SER A 59 -12.03 -6.16 -0.22
CA SER A 59 -10.66 -5.95 -0.71
C SER A 59 -10.45 -4.68 -1.53
N ALA A 60 -11.50 -4.06 -2.07
CA ALA A 60 -11.32 -2.88 -2.90
C ALA A 60 -10.84 -1.69 -2.04
N ILE A 61 -9.78 -1.05 -2.52
CA ILE A 61 -9.19 0.13 -1.90
C ILE A 61 -8.90 1.20 -2.96
N SER A 62 -8.72 2.43 -2.50
CA SER A 62 -8.08 3.49 -3.27
C SER A 62 -6.91 4.05 -2.46
N LEU A 63 -5.82 4.49 -3.10
CA LEU A 63 -4.90 5.43 -2.45
C LEU A 63 -4.71 6.69 -3.27
N CYS A 64 -4.34 7.76 -2.57
CA CYS A 64 -3.89 9.02 -3.15
C CYS A 64 -2.65 9.53 -2.43
N LEU A 65 -1.70 10.07 -3.18
CA LEU A 65 -0.58 10.85 -2.66
C LEU A 65 -0.46 12.13 -3.49
N CYS A 66 -0.38 13.27 -2.82
CA CYS A 66 -0.10 14.58 -3.42
C CYS A 66 1.19 15.13 -2.79
N LEU A 67 2.11 15.60 -3.62
CA LEU A 67 3.38 16.18 -3.21
C LEU A 67 3.33 17.71 -3.23
N SER A 68 4.34 18.35 -2.65
CA SER A 68 4.45 19.82 -2.57
C SER A 68 4.63 20.49 -3.94
N ASP A 69 5.09 19.75 -4.96
CA ASP A 69 5.19 20.22 -6.34
C ASP A 69 3.87 20.10 -7.12
N PHE A 70 2.76 19.82 -6.42
CA PHE A 70 1.42 19.57 -6.96
C PHE A 70 1.31 18.35 -7.88
N SER A 71 2.37 17.53 -8.00
CA SER A 71 2.24 16.21 -8.62
C SER A 71 1.45 15.29 -7.70
N TRP A 72 0.63 14.44 -8.29
CA TRP A 72 -0.17 13.48 -7.54
C TRP A 72 -0.29 12.14 -8.25
N MET A 73 -0.54 11.12 -7.45
CA MET A 73 -0.85 9.77 -7.92
C MET A 73 -2.07 9.26 -7.16
N ARG A 74 -3.02 8.74 -7.92
CA ARG A 74 -4.16 8.00 -7.38
C ARG A 74 -4.14 6.59 -7.95
N LEU A 75 -4.49 5.61 -7.13
CA LEU A 75 -4.60 4.23 -7.59
C LEU A 75 -5.83 3.56 -6.99
N ASN A 76 -6.49 2.73 -7.79
CA ASN A 76 -7.54 1.83 -7.35
C ASN A 76 -7.01 0.40 -7.49
N ALA A 77 -7.26 -0.43 -6.47
CA ALA A 77 -6.72 -1.78 -6.42
C ALA A 77 -7.58 -2.69 -5.54
N LYS A 78 -7.26 -3.98 -5.55
CA LYS A 78 -7.64 -4.93 -4.50
C LYS A 78 -6.46 -5.20 -3.59
N ALA A 79 -6.64 -5.03 -2.29
CA ALA A 79 -5.69 -5.43 -1.25
C ALA A 79 -5.95 -6.89 -0.84
N ASN A 80 -4.93 -7.73 -0.95
CA ASN A 80 -5.00 -9.14 -0.57
C ASN A 80 -4.14 -9.38 0.65
N ILE A 81 -4.72 -9.99 1.68
CA ILE A 81 -3.99 -10.37 2.90
C ILE A 81 -3.10 -11.57 2.60
N SER A 82 -1.90 -11.55 3.16
CA SER A 82 -0.90 -12.60 2.99
C SER A 82 -0.10 -12.77 4.28
N ASP A 83 0.48 -13.97 4.44
CA ASP A 83 1.43 -14.29 5.50
C ASP A 83 2.85 -14.54 4.94
N ASN A 84 3.24 -13.79 3.89
CA ASN A 84 4.48 -14.04 3.17
C ASN A 84 5.70 -13.73 4.06
N LEU A 85 6.43 -14.77 4.46
CA LEU A 85 7.58 -14.66 5.38
C LEU A 85 8.72 -13.82 4.78
N GLN A 86 9.02 -13.96 3.49
CA GLN A 86 10.08 -13.18 2.84
C GLN A 86 9.76 -11.68 2.87
N VAL A 87 8.50 -11.31 2.62
CA VAL A 87 8.06 -9.91 2.71
C VAL A 87 8.15 -9.39 4.14
N LYS A 88 7.77 -10.21 5.14
CA LYS A 88 7.94 -9.84 6.55
C LYS A 88 9.41 -9.61 6.92
N GLU A 89 10.31 -10.46 6.43
CA GLU A 89 11.76 -10.28 6.62
C GLU A 89 12.25 -8.96 6.02
N LEU A 90 11.85 -8.63 4.78
CA LEU A 90 12.18 -7.35 4.14
C LEU A 90 11.69 -6.16 4.96
N TYR A 91 10.48 -6.23 5.50
CA TYR A 91 9.97 -5.18 6.39
C TYR A 91 10.77 -5.08 7.69
N LEU A 92 11.17 -6.20 8.30
CA LEU A 92 12.02 -6.18 9.50
C LEU A 92 13.42 -5.64 9.24
N GLN A 93 13.83 -5.37 8.01
CA GLN A 93 15.03 -4.57 7.77
C GLN A 93 14.82 -3.08 8.12
N ARG A 94 13.56 -2.62 8.19
CA ARG A 94 13.18 -1.23 8.51
C ARG A 94 12.94 -1.04 10.02
N GLU A 95 13.51 0.02 10.58
CA GLU A 95 13.50 0.27 12.03
C GLU A 95 12.09 0.37 12.66
N TYR A 96 11.13 0.97 11.95
CA TYR A 96 9.75 1.07 12.46
C TYR A 96 9.10 -0.31 12.62
N ALA A 97 9.38 -1.25 11.70
CA ALA A 97 8.83 -2.60 11.75
C ALA A 97 9.54 -3.45 12.80
N LYS A 98 10.87 -3.30 12.95
CA LYS A 98 11.62 -3.93 14.06
C LYS A 98 11.05 -3.53 15.41
N ARG A 99 10.81 -2.23 15.63
CA ARG A 99 10.21 -1.73 16.89
C ARG A 99 8.78 -2.20 17.10
N GLY A 100 7.96 -2.22 16.04
CA GLY A 100 6.55 -2.55 16.12
C GLY A 100 6.25 -4.06 16.22
N PHE A 101 6.94 -4.88 15.42
CA PHE A 101 6.62 -6.31 15.28
C PHE A 101 7.69 -7.23 15.87
N LYS A 102 8.97 -6.81 15.92
CA LYS A 102 10.11 -7.54 16.50
C LYS A 102 10.53 -8.85 15.82
N SER A 103 9.59 -9.64 15.30
CA SER A 103 9.84 -10.95 14.69
C SER A 103 8.83 -11.25 13.58
N ILE A 104 9.23 -12.06 12.59
CA ILE A 104 8.35 -12.51 11.49
C ILE A 104 7.22 -13.41 12.00
N ASN A 105 7.45 -14.08 13.14
CA ASN A 105 6.49 -14.95 13.80
C ASN A 105 5.52 -14.19 14.71
N ASN A 106 5.60 -12.85 14.76
CA ASN A 106 4.63 -12.07 15.53
C ASN A 106 3.23 -12.24 14.89
N PRO A 107 2.23 -12.77 15.63
CA PRO A 107 0.89 -13.01 15.08
C PRO A 107 0.16 -11.71 14.69
N LEU A 108 0.60 -10.56 15.23
CA LEU A 108 0.08 -9.26 14.88
C LEU A 108 0.66 -8.71 13.58
N PHE A 109 1.71 -9.32 13.03
CA PHE A 109 2.39 -8.82 11.85
C PHE A 109 1.72 -9.36 10.58
N GLY A 110 0.81 -8.57 10.01
CA GLY A 110 0.18 -8.85 8.73
C GLY A 110 0.83 -8.08 7.58
N VAL A 111 0.78 -8.67 6.38
CA VAL A 111 1.16 -7.99 5.14
C VAL A 111 0.02 -8.08 4.13
N ILE A 112 -0.11 -7.05 3.30
CA ILE A 112 -1.04 -7.03 2.17
C ILE A 112 -0.26 -6.74 0.89
N PHE A 113 -0.70 -7.31 -0.23
CA PHE A 113 -0.24 -6.93 -1.57
C PHE A 113 -1.40 -6.40 -2.41
N LEU A 114 -1.07 -5.54 -3.37
CA LEU A 114 -2.04 -5.01 -4.32
C LEU A 114 -2.12 -5.87 -5.59
N SER A 115 -3.34 -6.00 -6.10
CA SER A 115 -3.66 -6.61 -7.40
C SER A 115 -4.69 -5.76 -8.13
N ASN A 116 -4.83 -5.94 -9.45
CA ASN A 116 -5.73 -5.17 -10.30
C ASN A 116 -5.51 -3.67 -10.12
N VAL A 117 -4.24 -3.24 -10.16
CA VAL A 117 -3.88 -1.87 -9.83
C VAL A 117 -4.03 -1.01 -11.08
N PHE A 118 -4.94 -0.05 -11.01
CA PHE A 118 -5.08 1.01 -12.00
C PHE A 118 -4.53 2.31 -11.41
N VAL A 119 -3.56 2.91 -12.10
CA VAL A 119 -2.86 4.11 -11.67
C VAL A 119 -3.26 5.29 -12.54
N GLU A 120 -3.51 6.43 -11.90
CA GLU A 120 -3.60 7.74 -12.55
C GLU A 120 -2.56 8.66 -11.92
N TYR A 121 -1.70 9.22 -12.76
CA TYR A 121 -0.61 10.10 -12.36
C TYR A 121 -0.77 11.46 -13.01
N ASN A 122 -0.41 12.52 -12.29
CA ASN A 122 -0.37 13.87 -12.81
C ASN A 122 0.93 14.57 -12.43
N LYS A 123 1.52 15.24 -13.41
CA LYS A 123 2.61 16.21 -13.20
C LYS A 123 2.45 17.35 -14.18
N ASN A 124 2.50 18.58 -13.68
CA ASN A 124 2.41 19.79 -14.51
C ASN A 124 1.18 19.81 -15.43
N GLY A 125 0.04 19.30 -14.97
CA GLY A 125 -1.19 19.22 -15.76
C GLY A 125 -1.25 18.06 -16.78
N VAL A 126 -0.15 17.37 -17.05
CA VAL A 126 -0.14 16.18 -17.90
C VAL A 126 -0.62 14.97 -17.09
N LYS A 127 -1.60 14.24 -17.61
CA LYS A 127 -2.15 13.03 -16.97
C LYS A 127 -1.71 11.79 -17.73
N GLU A 128 -1.25 10.80 -16.99
CA GLU A 128 -0.87 9.49 -17.48
C GLU A 128 -1.62 8.42 -16.71
N ARG A 129 -1.91 7.30 -17.36
CA ARG A 129 -2.63 6.17 -16.77
C ARG A 129 -1.99 4.87 -17.19
N TRP A 130 -1.89 3.93 -16.26
CA TRP A 130 -1.39 2.59 -16.53
C TRP A 130 -1.97 1.57 -15.57
N GLU A 131 -1.89 0.31 -15.96
CA GLU A 131 -2.20 -0.84 -15.12
C GLU A 131 -0.91 -1.53 -14.68
N LEU A 132 -0.93 -2.12 -13.49
CA LEU A 132 0.13 -2.99 -13.00
C LEU A 132 -0.40 -4.43 -12.93
N PRO A 133 0.49 -5.43 -13.15
CA PRO A 133 0.14 -6.84 -13.05
C PRO A 133 -0.33 -7.28 -11.64
#